data_AF-M7ZXW8-F1
#
_entry.id   AF-M7ZXW8-F1
#
_cell.length_a   1.000
_cell.length_b   1.000
_cell.length_c   1.000
_cell.angle_alpha   90.00
_cell.angle_beta   90.00
_cell.angle_gamma   90.00
#
_symmetry.space_group_name_H-M   'P 1'
#
loop_
_entity.id
_entity.type
_entity.pdbx_description
1 polymer ?
#
loop_
_entity_poly.entity_id
_entity_poly.type
_entity_poly.pdbx_seq_one_letter_code
_entity_poly.pdbx_strand_id
1 'polypeptide(L)' 'MPKIHVYGFSKAEDPEYDFHERINLALCDSVTGVEMHRVRLVAPGKWMLCASFTLPESVASAKANYITC' A
#
# COMPACT_ATOMS: atom_id res chain seq x y z
N MET A 1 8.18 1.73 -13.97
CA MET A 1 7.45 1.08 -12.87
C MET A 1 6.01 1.55 -12.86
N PRO A 2 5.01 0.66 -12.67
CA PRO A 2 3.60 1.05 -12.65
C PRO A 2 3.28 1.90 -11.42
N LYS A 3 2.39 2.88 -11.60
CA LYS A 3 1.79 3.63 -10.49
C LYS A 3 0.57 2.87 -9.99
N ILE A 4 0.57 2.54 -8.71
CA ILE A 4 -0.49 1.82 -8.01
C ILE A 4 -1.34 2.86 -7.27
N HIS A 5 -2.66 2.69 -7.39
CA HIS A 5 -3.65 3.42 -6.61
C HIS A 5 -4.48 2.38 -5.87
N VAL A 6 -4.34 2.30 -4.55
CA VAL A 6 -5.06 1.33 -3.72
C VAL A 6 -6.02 2.05 -2.80
N TYR A 7 -7.26 1.58 -2.78
CA TYR A 7 -8.30 2.08 -1.91
C TYR A 7 -8.52 1.11 -0.76
N GLY A 8 -8.79 1.66 0.42
CA GLY A 8 -9.19 0.85 1.56
C GLY A 8 -9.71 1.68 2.70
N PHE A 9 -9.98 1.02 3.82
CA PHE A 9 -10.64 1.63 4.95
C PHE A 9 -9.84 1.41 6.22
N SER A 10 -9.71 2.45 7.03
CA SER A 10 -9.09 2.34 8.35
C SER A 10 -9.94 3.04 9.41
N LYS A 11 -9.96 2.44 10.61
CA LYS A 11 -10.58 2.98 11.83
C LYS A 11 -9.51 3.35 12.88
N ALA A 12 -8.24 3.35 12.48
CA ALA A 12 -7.14 3.75 13.36
C ALA A 12 -7.22 5.25 13.68
N GLU A 13 -6.58 5.64 14.78
CA GLU A 13 -6.44 7.05 15.16
C GLU A 13 -5.63 7.83 14.12
N ASP A 14 -4.60 7.20 13.58
CA ASP A 14 -3.89 7.62 12.37
C ASP A 14 -4.17 6.63 11.21
N PRO A 15 -5.21 6.89 10.40
CA PRO A 15 -5.54 6.06 9.25
C PRO A 15 -4.42 6.00 8.21
N GLU A 16 -3.62 7.05 8.05
CA GLU A 16 -2.60 7.13 7.00
C GLU A 16 -1.41 6.23 7.36
N TYR A 17 -0.99 6.26 8.63
CA TYR A 17 0.04 5.36 9.14
C TYR A 17 -0.38 3.88 9.09
N ASP A 18 -1.58 3.53 9.59
CA ASP A 18 -2.08 2.13 9.53
C ASP A 18 -2.15 1.62 8.09
N PHE A 19 -2.55 2.48 7.15
CA PHE A 19 -2.68 2.11 5.75
C PHE A 19 -1.31 1.97 5.05
N HIS A 20 -0.34 2.84 5.37
CA HIS A 20 1.05 2.73 4.88
C HIS A 20 1.72 1.45 5.37
N GLU A 21 1.60 1.14 6.66
CA GLU A 21 2.19 -0.07 7.25
C GLU A 21 1.62 -1.35 6.64
N ARG A 22 0.31 -1.38 6.38
CA ARG A 22 -0.33 -2.51 5.69
C ARG A 22 0.18 -2.69 4.26
N ILE A 23 0.44 -1.60 3.54
CA ILE A 23 1.02 -1.66 2.19
C ILE A 23 2.43 -2.26 2.27
N ASN A 24 3.27 -1.78 3.19
CA ASN A 24 4.62 -2.31 3.35
C ASN A 24 4.61 -3.81 3.71
N LEU A 25 3.74 -4.19 4.65
CA LEU A 25 3.58 -5.58 5.07
C LEU A 25 3.12 -6.48 3.92
N ALA A 26 2.16 -6.03 3.11
CA ALA A 26 1.62 -6.81 2.00
C ALA A 26 2.62 -6.99 0.85
N LEU A 27 3.48 -5.99 0.62
CA LEU A 27 4.51 -6.04 -0.41
C LEU A 27 5.79 -6.72 0.08
N CYS A 28 5.91 -6.99 1.38
CA CYS A 28 7.13 -7.45 2.03
C CYS A 28 8.34 -6.54 1.74
N ASP A 29 8.08 -5.24 1.53
CA ASP A 29 9.07 -4.24 1.16
C ASP A 29 8.61 -2.84 1.60
N SER A 30 9.54 -1.92 1.80
CA SER A 30 9.24 -0.54 2.18
C SER A 30 8.98 0.31 0.94
N VAL A 31 7.77 0.87 0.83
CA VAL A 31 7.43 1.78 -0.26
C VAL A 31 7.64 3.23 0.18
N THR A 32 8.40 3.97 -0.63
CA THR A 32 8.65 5.41 -0.42
C THR A 32 7.76 6.27 -1.33
N GLY A 33 7.52 7.51 -0.92
CA GLY A 33 6.75 8.48 -1.73
C GLY A 33 5.28 8.09 -1.90
N VAL A 34 4.68 7.45 -0.89
CA VAL A 34 3.25 7.11 -0.90
C VAL A 34 2.44 8.38 -0.63
N GLU A 35 1.65 8.80 -1.61
CA GLU A 35 0.70 9.88 -1.49
C GLU A 35 -0.60 9.35 -0.89
N MET A 36 -0.98 9.84 0.28
CA MET A 36 -2.21 9.45 0.98
C MET A 36 -3.30 10.49 0.76
N HIS A 37 -4.48 10.04 0.36
CA HIS A 37 -5.66 10.89 0.17
C HIS A 37 -6.87 10.36 0.95
N ARG A 38 -7.37 11.15 1.90
CA ARG A 38 -8.63 10.88 2.62
C ARG A 38 -9.82 11.18 1.71
N VAL A 39 -10.42 10.13 1.16
CA VAL A 39 -11.54 10.24 0.21
C VAL A 39 -12.81 10.72 0.92
N ARG A 40 -13.19 10.04 2.02
CA ARG A 40 -14.38 10.38 2.83
C ARG A 40 -14.44 9.55 4.11
N LEU A 41 -15.26 9.99 5.06
CA LEU A 41 -15.75 9.14 6.15
C LEU A 41 -16.79 8.16 5.62
N VAL A 42 -16.67 6.88 5.98
CA VAL A 42 -17.64 5.83 5.62
C VAL A 42 -18.50 5.38 6.81
N ALA A 43 -18.03 5.67 8.03
CA ALA A 43 -18.74 5.50 9.29
C ALA A 43 -18.10 6.41 10.35
N PRO A 44 -18.71 6.61 11.54
CA PRO A 44 -18.08 7.34 12.62
C PRO A 44 -16.69 6.80 12.96
N GLY A 45 -15.66 7.64 12.79
CA GLY A 45 -14.26 7.28 13.01
C GLY A 45 -13.64 6.31 12.00
N LYS A 46 -14.31 5.99 10.88
CA LYS A 46 -13.77 5.11 9.83
C LYS A 46 -13.60 5.87 8.53
N TRP A 47 -12.36 5.98 8.05
CA TRP A 47 -11.99 6.66 6.81
C TRP A 47 -11.87 5.69 5.66
N MET A 48 -12.24 6.16 4.46
CA MET A 48 -11.80 5.62 3.18
C MET A 48 -10.59 6.42 2.70
N LEU A 49 -9.53 5.72 2.34
CA LEU A 49 -8.26 6.27 1.88
C LEU A 49 -7.96 5.79 0.46
N CYS A 50 -7.24 6.61 -0.29
CA CYS A 50 -6.54 6.22 -1.51
C CYS A 50 -5.05 6.43 -1.27
N ALA A 51 -4.25 5.38 -1.38
CA ALA A 51 -2.80 5.45 -1.37
C ALA A 51 -2.29 5.32 -2.81
N SER A 52 -1.43 6.25 -3.21
CA SER A 52 -0.88 6.31 -4.56
C SER A 52 0.64 6.24 -4.50
N PHE A 53 1.25 5.25 -5.15
CA PHE A 53 2.70 5.05 -5.11
C PHE A 53 3.21 4.34 -6.35
N THR A 54 4.52 4.42 -6.59
CA THR A 54 5.17 3.64 -7.65
C THR A 54 5.56 2.28 -7.10
N LEU A 55 5.18 1.19 -7.76
CA LEU A 55 5.51 -0.16 -7.30
C LEU A 55 7.04 -0.35 -7.30
N PRO A 56 7.64 -0.84 -6.20
CA PRO A 56 9.07 -1.17 -6.17
C PRO A 56 9.45 -2.26 -7.18
N GLU A 57 10.62 -2.14 -7.79
CA GLU A 57 11.13 -3.11 -8.79
C GLU A 57 11.34 -4.51 -8.20
N SER A 58 11.82 -4.57 -6.96
CA SER A 58 11.96 -5.78 -6.13
C SER A 58 10.68 -6.59 -6.00
N VAL A 59 9.52 -5.90 -6.01
CA VAL A 59 8.20 -6.51 -5.87
C VAL A 59 7.60 -6.84 -7.23
N ALA A 60 7.87 -6.03 -8.24
CA ALA A 60 7.32 -6.20 -9.58
C ALA A 60 7.96 -7.35 -10.37
N SER A 61 9.22 -7.66 -10.07
CA SER A 61 9.97 -8.71 -10.74
C SER A 61 9.85 -10.04 -9.99
N ALA A 62 9.39 -11.09 -10.68
CA ALA A 62 9.50 -12.45 -10.15
C ALA A 62 10.99 -12.82 -10.04
N LYS A 63 11.39 -13.42 -8.91
CA LYS A 63 12.71 -14.09 -8.85
C LYS A 63 12.71 -15.21 -9.88
N ALA A 64 13.80 -15.35 -10.62
CA ALA A 64 14.00 -16.53 -11.45
C ALA A 64 13.91 -17.77 -10.55
N ASN A 65 12.92 -18.62 -10.78
CA ASN A 65 12.86 -19.92 -10.13
C ASN A 65 14.00 -20.76 -10.73
N TYR A 66 15.17 -20.76 -10.09
CA TYR A 66 16.20 -21.74 -10.43
C TYR A 66 15.66 -23.10 -9.94
N ILE A 67 15.02 -23.84 -10.83
CA ILE A 67 14.85 -25.28 -10.63
C ILE A 67 16.25 -25.86 -10.83
N THR A 68 16.97 -26.09 -9.73
CA THR A 68 18.12 -27.00 -9.75
C THR A 68 17.58 -28.40 -10.02
N CYS A 69 17.77 -28.85 -11.26
CA CYS A 69 17.65 -30.26 -11.65
C CYS A 69 18.80 -31.08 -11.06
#